data_AF-A0A1G9B3E3-F1
#
_entry.id   AF-A0A1G9B3E3-F1
#
_cell.length_a   1.000
_cell.length_b   1.000
_cell.length_c   1.000
_cell.angle_alpha   90.00
_cell.angle_beta   90.00
_cell.angle_gamma   90.00
#
_symmetry.space_group_name_H-M   'P 1'
#
loop_
_entity.id
_entity.type
_entity.pdbx_description
1 polymer ?
#
loop_
_entity_poly.entity_id
_entity_poly.type
_entity_poly.pdbx_seq_one_letter_code
_entity_poly.pdbx_strand_id
1 'polypeptide(L)'
;METFVLLILIGAISGFILGLVMRIVRLATGNKAEILLYNMDYIPILKQWADKKITGLIFHYVTCISSAVVLFYLLIPFNLEFAIWPYIFVFSLGGGILYFLSALTPIPPDHEDWISWFNWTASHSIFGFFVGVLVFWWI
;
A
#
# COMPACT_ATOMS: atom_id res chain seq x y z
N MET A 1 15.30 -14.14 -15.01
CA MET A 1 13.87 -13.96 -14.66
C MET A 1 13.43 -12.68 -15.34
N GLU A 2 12.28 -12.63 -16.01
CA GLU A 2 11.85 -11.38 -16.64
C GLU A 2 11.62 -10.32 -15.56
N THR A 3 12.09 -9.08 -15.77
CA THR A 3 11.95 -7.94 -14.84
C THR A 3 10.52 -7.80 -14.30
N PHE A 4 9.53 -8.04 -15.15
CA PHE A 4 8.13 -8.03 -14.78
C PHE A 4 7.76 -9.04 -13.67
N VAL A 5 8.30 -10.27 -13.73
CA VAL A 5 8.07 -11.30 -12.71
C VAL A 5 8.72 -10.89 -11.38
N LEU A 6 9.91 -10.30 -11.43
CA LEU A 6 10.58 -9.76 -10.24
C LEU A 6 9.78 -8.62 -9.61
N LEU A 7 9.25 -7.69 -10.41
CA LEU A 7 8.41 -6.60 -9.91
C LEU A 7 7.12 -7.11 -9.23
N ILE A 8 6.49 -8.15 -9.78
CA ILE A 8 5.34 -8.81 -9.13
C ILE A 8 5.75 -9.34 -7.76
N LEU A 9 6.88 -10.04 -7.68
CA LEU A 9 7.37 -10.60 -6.42
C LEU A 9 7.73 -9.50 -5.40
N ILE A 10 8.38 -8.43 -5.85
CA ILE A 10 8.73 -7.26 -5.03
C ILE A 10 7.48 -6.60 -4.46
N GLY A 11 6.46 -6.38 -5.29
CA GLY A 11 5.18 -5.80 -4.86
C GLY A 11 4.46 -6.69 -3.84
N ALA A 12 4.47 -8.02 -4.04
CA ALA A 12 3.89 -8.97 -3.12
C ALA A 12 4.61 -9.00 -1.76
N ILE A 13 5.94 -9.10 -1.76
CA ILE A 13 6.75 -9.12 -0.53
C ILE A 13 6.59 -7.80 0.24
N SER A 14 6.69 -6.67 -0.46
CA SER A 14 6.52 -5.36 0.17
C SER A 14 5.10 -5.18 0.72
N GLY A 15 4.07 -5.65 -0.02
CA GLY A 15 2.68 -5.63 0.42
C GLY A 15 2.42 -6.48 1.67
N PHE A 16 3.10 -7.62 1.80
CA PHE A 16 3.10 -8.43 3.02
C PHE A 16 3.73 -7.68 4.19
N ILE A 17 4.88 -7.04 3.98
CA ILE A 17 5.56 -6.22 5.00
C ILE A 17 4.65 -5.07 5.47
N LEU A 18 4.00 -4.35 4.54
CA LEU A 18 3.04 -3.30 4.87
C LEU A 18 1.91 -3.82 5.77
N GLY A 19 1.28 -4.93 5.38
CA GLY A 19 0.23 -5.56 6.17
C GLY A 19 0.71 -5.96 7.57
N LEU A 20 1.93 -6.52 7.67
CA LEU A 20 2.53 -6.90 8.94
C LEU A 20 2.82 -5.68 9.84
N VAL A 21 3.40 -4.61 9.28
CA VAL A 21 3.68 -3.36 10.01
C VAL A 21 2.39 -2.79 10.58
N MET A 22 1.36 -2.64 9.75
CA MET A 22 0.07 -2.13 10.19
C MET A 22 -0.61 -3.04 11.20
N ARG A 23 -0.45 -4.36 11.06
CA ARG A 23 -0.93 -5.32 12.06
C ARG A 23 -0.26 -5.13 13.41
N ILE A 24 1.07 -4.95 13.42
CA ILE A 24 1.84 -4.67 14.64
C ILE A 24 1.37 -3.37 15.28
N VAL A 25 1.23 -2.29 14.51
CA VAL A 25 0.72 -1.00 15.00
C VAL A 25 -0.64 -1.18 15.67
N ARG A 26 -1.57 -1.90 15.03
CA ARG A 26 -2.88 -2.17 15.59
C ARG A 26 -2.82 -2.98 16.89
N LEU A 27 -1.99 -4.02 16.95
CA LEU A 27 -1.84 -4.84 18.16
C LEU A 27 -1.21 -4.06 19.32
N ALA A 28 -0.25 -3.17 19.02
CA ALA A 28 0.47 -2.39 20.03
C ALA A 28 -0.32 -1.18 20.54
N THR A 29 -1.14 -0.54 19.69
CA THR A 29 -1.78 0.76 19.99
C THR A 29 -3.31 0.72 19.98
N GLY A 30 -3.92 -0.33 19.45
CA GLY A 30 -5.36 -0.37 19.16
C GLY A 30 -5.80 0.44 17.94
N ASN A 31 -4.87 1.14 17.28
CA ASN A 31 -5.15 1.95 16.09
C ASN A 31 -5.74 1.10 14.95
N LYS A 32 -6.81 1.60 14.30
CA LYS A 32 -7.60 0.81 13.34
C LYS A 32 -7.26 1.07 11.88
N ALA A 33 -6.19 1.82 11.57
CA ALA A 33 -5.80 2.11 10.20
C ALA A 33 -5.60 0.85 9.34
N GLU A 34 -5.13 -0.27 9.92
CA GLU A 34 -4.97 -1.57 9.24
C GLU A 34 -6.25 -2.05 8.54
N ILE A 35 -7.42 -1.71 9.06
CA ILE A 35 -8.71 -2.14 8.50
C ILE A 35 -8.92 -1.54 7.10
N LEU A 36 -8.43 -0.32 6.86
CA LEU A 36 -8.58 0.37 5.59
C LEU A 36 -7.85 -0.30 4.44
N LEU A 37 -6.76 -1.05 4.71
CA LEU A 37 -6.01 -1.80 3.68
C LEU A 37 -6.91 -2.76 2.89
N TYR A 38 -7.90 -3.33 3.58
CA TYR A 38 -8.77 -4.37 3.04
C TYR A 38 -10.18 -3.85 2.73
N ASN A 39 -10.43 -2.56 2.97
CA ASN A 39 -11.73 -1.97 2.76
C ASN A 39 -11.93 -1.65 1.27
N MET A 40 -13.06 -2.09 0.71
CA MET A 40 -13.46 -1.82 -0.67
C MET A 40 -14.83 -1.16 -0.76
N ASP A 41 -15.45 -0.78 0.37
CA ASP A 41 -16.82 -0.26 0.43
C ASP A 41 -17.01 1.03 -0.36
N TYR A 42 -15.94 1.79 -0.54
CA TYR A 42 -15.93 3.05 -1.29
C TYR A 42 -15.86 2.85 -2.81
N ILE A 43 -15.69 1.60 -3.31
CA ILE A 43 -15.62 1.29 -4.73
C ILE A 43 -16.94 0.64 -5.17
N PRO A 44 -17.82 1.32 -5.94
CA PRO A 44 -19.17 0.82 -6.24
C PRO A 44 -19.23 -0.60 -6.83
N ILE A 45 -18.29 -0.93 -7.72
CA ILE A 45 -18.24 -2.25 -8.39
C ILE A 45 -17.75 -3.35 -7.44
N LEU A 46 -16.84 -3.03 -6.52
CA LEU A 46 -16.23 -4.02 -5.62
C LEU A 46 -16.98 -4.16 -4.29
N LYS A 47 -17.76 -3.15 -3.89
CA LYS A 47 -18.52 -3.11 -2.63
C LYS A 47 -19.41 -4.34 -2.43
N GLN A 48 -19.97 -4.90 -3.49
CA GLN A 48 -20.82 -6.10 -3.45
C GLN A 48 -20.10 -7.37 -2.93
N TRP A 49 -18.77 -7.32 -2.80
CA TRP A 49 -17.96 -8.42 -2.25
C TRP A 49 -17.17 -8.02 -1.01
N ALA A 50 -17.42 -6.83 -0.44
CA ALA A 50 -16.64 -6.30 0.69
C ALA A 50 -16.86 -7.06 2.00
N ASP A 51 -17.95 -7.83 2.11
CA ASP A 51 -18.23 -8.75 3.21
C ASP A 51 -17.23 -9.92 3.27
N LYS A 52 -16.58 -10.25 2.15
CA LYS A 52 -15.66 -11.38 2.05
C LYS A 52 -14.24 -10.95 2.39
N LYS A 53 -13.68 -11.47 3.47
CA LYS A 53 -12.29 -11.17 3.88
C LYS A 53 -11.25 -11.42 2.78
N ILE A 54 -11.45 -12.47 1.99
CA ILE A 54 -10.52 -12.86 0.93
C ILE A 54 -10.45 -11.83 -0.21
N THR A 55 -11.56 -11.16 -0.53
CA THR A 55 -11.59 -10.19 -1.64
C THR A 55 -10.88 -8.90 -1.24
N GLY A 56 -11.03 -8.43 0.00
CA GLY A 56 -10.24 -7.32 0.54
C GLY A 56 -8.74 -7.62 0.56
N LEU A 57 -8.35 -8.85 0.91
CA LEU A 57 -6.96 -9.30 0.85
C LEU A 57 -6.41 -9.28 -0.59
N ILE A 58 -7.17 -9.84 -1.55
CA ILE A 58 -6.79 -9.84 -2.96
C ILE A 58 -6.65 -8.40 -3.47
N PHE A 59 -7.60 -7.53 -3.15
CA PHE A 59 -7.58 -6.12 -3.52
C PHE A 59 -6.31 -5.41 -3.03
N HIS A 60 -5.95 -5.61 -1.76
CA HIS A 60 -4.71 -5.08 -1.18
C HIS A 60 -3.48 -5.52 -1.99
N TYR A 61 -3.30 -6.82 -2.20
CA TYR A 61 -2.12 -7.33 -2.91
C TYR A 61 -2.09 -6.92 -4.38
N VAL A 62 -3.23 -6.92 -5.07
CA VAL A 62 -3.31 -6.43 -6.46
C VAL A 62 -2.90 -4.97 -6.53
N THR A 63 -3.35 -4.15 -5.58
CA THR A 63 -2.97 -2.73 -5.51
C THR A 63 -1.47 -2.58 -5.29
N CYS A 64 -0.88 -3.26 -4.29
CA CYS A 64 0.56 -3.21 -4.03
C CYS A 64 1.40 -3.66 -5.23
N ILE A 65 1.03 -4.76 -5.88
CA ILE A 65 1.74 -5.30 -7.05
C ILE A 65 1.63 -4.32 -8.21
N SER A 66 0.41 -3.90 -8.55
CA SER A 66 0.18 -2.99 -9.67
C SER A 66 0.89 -1.67 -9.47
N SER A 67 0.85 -1.12 -8.25
CA SER A 67 1.48 0.16 -7.95
C SER A 67 3.01 0.09 -8.01
N ALA A 68 3.63 -1.01 -7.56
CA ALA A 68 5.08 -1.20 -7.68
C ALA A 68 5.52 -1.34 -9.14
N VAL A 69 4.81 -2.17 -9.93
CA VAL A 69 5.07 -2.36 -11.36
C VAL A 69 4.91 -1.06 -12.12
N VAL A 70 3.78 -0.36 -11.95
CA VAL A 70 3.49 0.89 -12.65
C VAL A 70 4.52 1.96 -12.29
N LEU A 71 4.83 2.13 -11.00
CA LEU A 71 5.78 3.16 -10.58
C LEU A 71 7.18 2.89 -11.15
N PHE A 72 7.66 1.64 -11.18
CA PHE A 72 8.95 1.30 -11.80
C PHE A 72 9.02 1.80 -13.24
N TYR A 73 8.02 1.46 -14.07
CA TYR A 73 8.01 1.88 -15.48
C TYR A 73 7.80 3.39 -15.66
N LEU A 74 7.06 4.05 -14.76
CA LEU A 74 6.90 5.51 -14.77
C LEU A 74 8.20 6.26 -14.43
N LEU A 75 9.13 5.63 -13.71
CA LEU A 75 10.41 6.24 -13.34
C LEU A 75 11.50 6.11 -14.41
N ILE A 76 11.36 5.17 -15.37
CA ILE A 76 12.33 4.93 -16.46
C ILE A 76 12.62 6.19 -17.29
N PRO A 77 11.63 6.98 -17.74
CA PRO A 77 11.91 8.19 -18.51
C PRO A 77 12.74 9.24 -17.75
N PHE A 78 12.82 9.12 -16.43
CA PHE A 78 13.59 10.01 -15.55
C PHE A 78 14.92 9.40 -15.10
N ASN A 79 15.24 8.16 -15.46
CA ASN A 79 16.37 7.38 -14.95
C ASN A 79 16.37 7.26 -13.42
N LEU A 80 15.18 7.12 -12.84
CA LEU A 80 14.95 7.07 -11.38
C LEU A 80 14.44 5.70 -10.91
N GLU A 81 14.28 4.74 -11.80
CA GLU A 81 13.68 3.43 -11.52
C GLU A 81 14.49 2.61 -10.50
N PHE A 82 15.80 2.85 -10.38
CA PHE A 82 16.65 2.21 -9.37
C PHE A 82 16.94 3.10 -8.15
N ALA A 83 16.50 4.37 -8.15
CA ALA A 83 16.62 5.23 -6.99
C ALA A 83 15.58 4.81 -5.94
N ILE A 84 15.97 4.72 -4.66
CA ILE A 84 15.05 4.28 -3.59
C ILE A 84 14.05 5.40 -3.21
N TRP A 85 14.51 6.64 -3.17
CA TRP A 85 13.75 7.77 -2.64
C TRP A 85 12.41 8.07 -3.37
N PRO A 86 12.26 7.90 -4.70
CA PRO A 86 10.98 8.14 -5.38
C PRO A 86 9.90 7.16 -4.92
N TYR A 87 10.26 5.90 -4.66
CA TYR A 87 9.31 4.90 -4.13
C TYR A 87 8.81 5.31 -2.76
N ILE A 88 9.71 5.72 -1.85
CA ILE A 88 9.31 6.25 -0.54
C ILE A 88 8.37 7.43 -0.73
N PHE A 89 8.79 8.45 -1.47
CA PHE A 89 8.02 9.68 -1.65
C PHE A 89 6.63 9.43 -2.24
N VAL A 90 6.54 8.70 -3.35
CA VAL A 90 5.29 8.46 -4.07
C VAL A 90 4.34 7.59 -3.24
N PHE A 91 4.84 6.54 -2.56
CA PHE A 91 3.97 5.70 -1.75
C PHE A 91 3.56 6.37 -0.44
N SER A 92 4.40 7.19 0.18
CA SER A 92 4.00 8.04 1.32
C SER A 92 2.91 9.02 0.91
N LEU A 93 3.13 9.79 -0.16
CA LEU A 93 2.19 10.82 -0.61
C LEU A 93 0.89 10.19 -1.10
N GLY A 94 0.98 9.18 -1.97
CA GLY A 94 -0.16 8.44 -2.49
C GLY A 94 -0.94 7.76 -1.37
N GLY A 95 -0.25 7.07 -0.45
CA GLY A 95 -0.87 6.48 0.74
C GLY A 95 -1.59 7.53 1.58
N GLY A 96 -0.93 8.64 1.90
CA GLY A 96 -1.52 9.73 2.69
C GLY A 96 -2.75 10.36 2.05
N ILE A 97 -2.81 10.44 0.72
CA ILE A 97 -4.02 10.87 -0.03
C ILE A 97 -5.10 9.79 0.04
N LEU A 98 -4.75 8.53 -0.22
CA LEU A 98 -5.68 7.40 -0.22
C LEU A 98 -6.35 7.16 1.14
N TYR A 99 -5.72 7.58 2.25
CA TYR A 99 -6.33 7.52 3.57
C TYR A 99 -7.72 8.15 3.62
N PHE A 100 -7.93 9.27 2.91
CA PHE A 100 -9.19 10.01 2.93
C PHE A 100 -10.35 9.29 2.22
N LEU A 101 -10.09 8.15 1.59
CA LEU A 101 -11.17 7.23 1.16
C LEU A 101 -11.98 6.68 2.35
N SER A 102 -11.42 6.74 3.57
CA SER A 102 -12.16 6.51 4.82
C SER A 102 -13.36 7.43 5.02
N ALA A 103 -13.40 8.62 4.41
CA ALA A 103 -14.57 9.49 4.45
C ALA A 103 -15.78 8.92 3.67
N LEU A 104 -15.55 7.93 2.81
CA LEU A 104 -16.55 7.33 1.91
C LEU A 104 -17.13 6.01 2.45
N THR A 105 -16.81 5.65 3.69
CA THR A 105 -17.21 4.38 4.33
C THR A 105 -17.45 4.60 5.82
N PRO A 106 -18.45 3.93 6.42
CA PRO A 106 -18.62 3.95 7.88
C PRO A 106 -17.61 3.05 8.61
N ILE A 107 -16.80 2.29 7.87
CA ILE A 107 -15.80 1.38 8.45
C ILE A 107 -14.58 2.20 8.91
N PRO A 108 -14.01 1.91 10.11
CA PRO A 108 -12.80 2.58 10.59
C PRO A 108 -11.61 2.51 9.62
N PRO A 109 -10.63 3.42 9.74
CA PRO A 109 -10.54 4.53 10.69
C PRO A 109 -11.43 5.71 10.30
N ASP A 110 -11.62 6.65 11.23
CA ASP A 110 -12.24 7.93 10.89
C ASP A 110 -11.26 8.77 10.06
N HIS A 111 -11.73 9.43 9.02
CA HIS A 111 -10.92 10.33 8.20
C HIS A 111 -10.29 11.50 8.96
N GLU A 112 -10.85 11.88 10.12
CA GLU A 112 -10.30 12.91 11.01
C GLU A 112 -9.33 12.36 12.07
N ASP A 113 -9.13 11.03 12.14
CA ASP A 113 -8.15 10.42 13.05
C ASP A 113 -6.72 10.60 12.50
N TRP A 114 -6.09 11.70 12.90
CA TRP A 114 -4.74 12.05 12.49
C TRP A 114 -3.66 11.05 12.94
N ILE A 115 -3.88 10.29 14.02
CA ILE A 115 -2.95 9.25 14.45
C ILE A 115 -3.04 8.06 13.50
N SER A 116 -4.26 7.66 13.10
CA SER A 116 -4.47 6.66 12.06
C SER A 116 -3.91 7.10 10.71
N TRP A 117 -4.11 8.37 10.32
CA TRP A 117 -3.51 8.93 9.10
C TRP A 117 -1.97 8.88 9.13
N PHE A 118 -1.36 9.27 10.25
CA PHE A 118 0.09 9.23 10.41
C PHE A 118 0.63 7.80 10.33
N ASN A 119 0.03 6.87 11.09
CA ASN A 119 0.42 5.46 11.08
C ASN A 119 0.26 4.82 9.70
N TRP A 120 -0.83 5.13 9.00
CA TRP A 120 -1.07 4.71 7.62
C TRP A 120 0.03 5.21 6.69
N THR A 121 0.28 6.52 6.70
CA THR A 121 1.26 7.17 5.83
C THR A 121 2.67 6.67 6.10
N ALA A 122 3.06 6.57 7.37
CA ALA A 122 4.37 6.04 7.78
C ALA A 122 4.55 4.57 7.36
N SER A 123 3.52 3.75 7.47
CA SER A 123 3.56 2.36 7.00
C SER A 123 3.72 2.28 5.48
N HIS A 124 3.10 3.20 4.73
CA HIS A 124 3.30 3.29 3.27
C HIS A 124 4.68 3.82 2.89
N SER A 125 5.31 4.67 3.70
CA SER A 125 6.73 5.02 3.55
C SER A 125 7.62 3.78 3.68
N ILE A 126 7.33 2.92 4.66
CA ILE A 126 8.04 1.64 4.86
C ILE A 126 7.83 0.71 3.66
N PHE A 127 6.59 0.60 3.16
CA PHE A 127 6.30 -0.12 1.91
C PHE A 127 7.18 0.38 0.77
N GLY A 128 7.22 1.70 0.53
CA GLY A 128 8.02 2.27 -0.54
C GLY A 128 9.53 2.09 -0.36
N PHE A 129 10.01 2.12 0.87
CA PHE A 129 11.41 1.78 1.18
C PHE A 129 11.73 0.34 0.75
N PHE A 130 10.89 -0.64 1.11
CA PHE A 130 11.13 -2.03 0.72
C PHE A 130 10.98 -2.26 -0.79
N VAL A 131 10.02 -1.61 -1.45
CA VAL A 131 9.93 -1.67 -2.93
C VAL A 131 11.22 -1.15 -3.55
N GLY A 132 11.67 0.05 -3.19
CA GLY A 132 12.87 0.66 -3.77
C GLY A 132 14.14 -0.14 -3.48
N VAL A 133 14.31 -0.63 -2.25
CA VAL A 133 15.46 -1.48 -1.88
C VAL A 133 15.47 -2.78 -2.68
N LEU A 134 14.35 -3.48 -2.77
CA LEU A 134 14.30 -4.74 -3.50
C LEU A 134 14.48 -4.55 -5.01
N VAL A 135 13.94 -3.47 -5.59
CA VAL A 135 14.22 -3.08 -6.98
C VAL A 135 15.71 -2.87 -7.18
N PHE A 136 16.37 -2.08 -6.32
CA PHE A 136 17.80 -1.79 -6.41
C PHE A 136 18.67 -3.05 -6.34
N TRP A 137 18.27 -4.07 -5.57
CA TRP A 137 19.07 -5.29 -5.38
C TRP A 137 18.75 -6.43 -6.35
N TRP A 138 17.52 -6.51 -6.88
CA TRP A 138 17.05 -7.70 -7.59
C TRP A 138 16.87 -7.51 -9.10
N ILE A 139 16.71 -6.27 -9.56
CA ILE A 139 16.54 -5.92 -10.97
C ILE A 139 17.86 -5.36 -11.49
#